data_AF-A0A847VFH6-F1
#
_entry.id   AF-A0A847VFH6-F1
#
_cell.length_a   1.000
_cell.length_b   1.000
_cell.length_c   1.000
_cell.angle_alpha   90.00
_cell.angle_beta   90.00
_cell.angle_gamma   90.00
#
_symmetry.space_group_name_H-M   'P 1'
#
loop_
_entity.id
_entity.type
_entity.pdbx_description
1 polymer ?
#
loop_
_entity_poly.entity_id
_entity_poly.type
_entity_poly.pdbx_seq_one_letter_code
_entity_poly.pdbx_strand_id
1 'polypeptide(L)'
;RYVFIGSGRYLTSDDVANTAVQSWYGLIDEGVPIAGRAALRERTVALEQTVNGTLTRAFSSAVAGDMNGKAGWYLDFTSAAGAAQGERMLGEQKFLGTVLIASSMVPSSNVCVPGGDGFLNAVDPFTGAPPVNLFFDLNNDLVFNDLDRIGAPLRNVSSVAPKINLPSDAIVIGNRMIASGTSGGMSSQSINNPIRSGRISWREVVGR
;
A
#
# COMPACT_ATOMS: atom_id res chain seq x y z
N ARG A 1 -1.19 21.65 -1.33
CA ARG A 1 -1.32 20.72 -0.17
C ARG A 1 -1.67 19.35 -0.72
N TYR A 2 -1.55 18.26 0.05
CA TYR A 2 -1.94 16.92 -0.42
C TYR A 2 -3.01 16.32 0.46
N VAL A 3 -3.96 15.61 -0.16
CA VAL A 3 -5.01 14.84 0.50
C VAL A 3 -4.93 13.40 0.00
N PHE A 4 -4.77 12.45 0.92
CA PHE A 4 -4.73 11.03 0.60
C PHE A 4 -5.99 10.35 1.12
N ILE A 5 -6.66 9.57 0.28
CA ILE A 5 -7.90 8.91 0.65
C ILE A 5 -8.13 7.63 -0.14
N GLY A 6 -8.54 6.58 0.57
CA GLY A 6 -9.08 5.35 -0.01
C GLY A 6 -10.60 5.38 -0.03
N SER A 7 -11.22 4.68 -0.98
CA SER A 7 -12.67 4.52 -1.03
C SER A 7 -13.10 3.10 -0.66
N GLY A 8 -14.37 3.02 -0.25
CA GLY A 8 -15.10 1.79 0.02
C GLY A 8 -15.87 1.82 1.33
N ARG A 9 -16.55 0.69 1.60
CA ARG A 9 -17.33 0.47 2.81
C ARG A 9 -17.30 -1.01 3.19
N TYR A 10 -17.28 -1.31 4.48
CA TYR A 10 -17.47 -2.67 5.00
C TYR A 10 -18.26 -2.62 6.31
N LEU A 11 -19.57 -2.38 6.17
CA LEU A 11 -20.48 -2.11 7.29
C LEU A 11 -21.70 -3.04 7.27
N THR A 12 -22.11 -3.50 6.10
CA THR A 12 -23.31 -4.31 5.86
C THR A 12 -22.93 -5.69 5.32
N SER A 13 -23.84 -6.66 5.41
CA SER A 13 -23.63 -8.00 4.84
C SER A 13 -23.41 -7.97 3.32
N ASP A 14 -24.07 -7.04 2.63
CA ASP A 14 -23.98 -6.90 1.18
C ASP A 14 -22.58 -6.45 0.73
N ASP A 15 -21.86 -5.77 1.62
CA ASP A 15 -20.49 -5.33 1.35
C ASP A 15 -19.53 -6.53 1.18
N VAL A 16 -19.84 -7.70 1.75
CA VAL A 16 -19.01 -8.92 1.65
C VAL A 16 -19.00 -9.48 0.24
N ALA A 17 -20.12 -9.39 -0.50
CA ALA A 17 -20.25 -9.91 -1.85
C ALA A 17 -20.03 -8.83 -2.93
N ASN A 18 -19.98 -7.55 -2.55
CA ASN A 18 -19.82 -6.45 -3.48
C ASN A 18 -18.40 -6.40 -4.06
N THR A 19 -18.27 -6.60 -5.36
CA THR A 19 -16.99 -6.57 -6.08
C THR A 19 -16.71 -5.26 -6.81
N ALA A 20 -17.56 -4.22 -6.63
CA ALA A 20 -17.40 -2.94 -7.30
C ALA A 20 -16.02 -2.32 -7.04
N VAL A 21 -15.38 -1.87 -8.12
CA VAL A 21 -14.05 -1.27 -8.08
C VAL A 21 -14.05 -0.04 -7.18
N GLN A 22 -13.23 -0.07 -6.14
CA GLN A 22 -12.86 1.09 -5.35
C GLN A 22 -11.50 1.61 -5.79
N SER A 23 -11.11 2.76 -5.25
CA SER A 23 -9.92 3.47 -5.67
C SER A 23 -9.17 4.12 -4.51
N TRP A 24 -7.87 4.31 -4.73
CA TRP A 24 -6.98 5.08 -3.87
C TRP A 24 -6.57 6.37 -4.56
N TYR A 25 -6.53 7.47 -3.82
CA TYR A 25 -6.25 8.79 -4.35
C TYR A 25 -5.14 9.50 -3.58
N GLY A 26 -4.31 10.23 -4.33
CA GLY A 26 -3.50 11.33 -3.81
C GLY A 26 -3.83 12.60 -4.59
N LEU A 27 -4.51 13.54 -3.95
CA LEU A 27 -5.04 14.75 -4.57
C LEU A 27 -4.20 15.96 -4.17
N ILE A 28 -3.90 16.83 -5.14
CA ILE A 28 -3.25 18.11 -4.91
C ILE A 28 -4.35 19.14 -4.65
N ASP A 29 -4.38 19.65 -3.43
CA ASP A 29 -5.27 20.73 -3.02
C ASP A 29 -4.59 22.07 -3.24
N GLU A 30 -5.09 22.80 -4.25
CA GLU A 30 -4.75 24.18 -4.59
C GLU A 30 -5.91 25.16 -4.31
N GLY A 31 -6.94 24.73 -3.58
CA GLY A 31 -8.13 25.56 -3.30
C GLY A 31 -9.10 25.70 -4.47
N VAL A 32 -8.94 24.87 -5.53
CA VAL A 32 -9.85 24.81 -6.68
C VAL A 32 -10.47 23.42 -6.83
N PRO A 33 -11.73 23.29 -7.27
CA PRO A 33 -12.35 21.99 -7.49
C PRO A 33 -11.63 21.18 -8.57
N ILE A 34 -11.33 19.91 -8.28
CA ILE A 34 -10.83 18.96 -9.27
C ILE A 34 -12.01 18.47 -10.11
N ALA A 35 -12.03 18.83 -11.39
CA ALA A 35 -13.17 18.58 -12.29
C ALA A 35 -13.48 17.10 -12.54
N GLY A 36 -12.54 16.18 -12.26
CA GLY A 36 -12.73 14.75 -12.37
C GLY A 36 -11.42 13.99 -12.58
N ARG A 37 -11.53 12.66 -12.79
CA ARG A 37 -10.35 11.76 -12.94
C ARG A 37 -9.45 12.09 -14.13
N ALA A 38 -9.96 12.77 -15.16
CA ALA A 38 -9.14 13.23 -16.30
C ALA A 38 -8.02 14.22 -15.88
N ALA A 39 -8.26 14.98 -14.80
CA ALA A 39 -7.26 15.87 -14.21
C ALA A 39 -6.21 15.12 -13.38
N LEU A 40 -6.41 13.82 -13.12
CA LEU A 40 -5.52 12.98 -12.34
C LEU A 40 -4.66 12.10 -13.25
N ARG A 41 -3.59 11.56 -12.68
CA ARG A 41 -2.77 10.51 -13.27
C ARG A 41 -3.30 9.14 -12.85
N GLU A 42 -3.66 8.32 -13.82
CA GLU A 42 -4.05 6.93 -13.56
C GLU A 42 -2.84 6.05 -13.21
N ARG A 43 -3.02 5.22 -12.20
CA ARG A 43 -2.14 4.11 -11.83
C ARG A 43 -2.93 2.81 -11.92
N THR A 44 -2.23 1.72 -12.19
CA THR A 44 -2.82 0.38 -12.31
C THR A 44 -2.00 -0.64 -11.54
N VAL A 45 -2.63 -1.74 -11.13
CA VAL A 45 -1.90 -2.94 -10.72
C VAL A 45 -1.28 -3.54 -11.98
N ALA A 46 0.02 -3.33 -12.17
CA ALA A 46 0.68 -3.68 -13.42
C ALA A 46 1.17 -5.14 -13.44
N LEU A 47 1.43 -5.71 -12.26
CA LEU A 47 1.87 -7.08 -12.11
C LEU A 47 1.46 -7.63 -10.73
N GLU A 48 1.06 -8.90 -10.72
CA GLU A 48 0.90 -9.71 -9.51
C GLU A 48 1.80 -10.94 -9.64
N GLN A 49 2.58 -11.23 -8.60
CA GLN A 49 3.49 -12.38 -8.60
C GLN A 49 3.55 -12.96 -7.19
N THR A 50 3.63 -14.28 -7.06
CA THR A 50 3.91 -14.92 -5.77
C THR A 50 5.42 -15.07 -5.60
N VAL A 51 5.97 -14.51 -4.52
CA VAL A 51 7.38 -14.61 -4.13
C VAL A 51 7.45 -15.20 -2.73
N ASN A 52 8.20 -16.29 -2.55
CA ASN A 52 8.31 -16.99 -1.26
C ASN A 52 6.95 -17.35 -0.63
N GLY A 53 5.98 -17.70 -1.49
CA GLY A 53 4.61 -18.01 -1.11
C GLY A 53 3.73 -16.80 -0.80
N THR A 54 4.25 -15.58 -0.82
CA THR A 54 3.49 -14.33 -0.58
C THR A 54 3.10 -13.68 -1.90
N LEU A 55 1.82 -13.35 -2.06
CA LEU A 55 1.35 -12.58 -3.21
C LEU A 55 1.85 -11.14 -3.08
N THR A 56 2.56 -10.67 -4.09
CA THR A 56 3.08 -9.32 -4.19
C THR A 56 2.57 -8.64 -5.44
N ARG A 57 2.49 -7.31 -5.40
CA ARG A 57 2.01 -6.50 -6.52
C ARG A 57 2.97 -5.36 -6.82
N ALA A 58 3.15 -5.06 -8.10
CA ALA A 58 3.82 -3.85 -8.56
C ALA A 58 2.80 -2.98 -9.28
N PHE A 59 2.69 -1.72 -8.87
CA PHE A 59 1.87 -0.75 -9.59
C PHE A 59 2.60 -0.21 -10.82
N SER A 60 1.87 0.50 -11.68
CA SER A 60 2.46 1.13 -12.86
C SER A 60 3.50 2.19 -12.47
N SER A 61 4.67 2.12 -13.11
CA SER A 61 5.80 3.01 -12.82
C SER A 61 5.51 4.46 -13.19
N ALA A 62 6.10 5.39 -12.46
CA ALA A 62 6.17 6.78 -12.88
C ALA A 62 7.22 6.96 -13.99
N VAL A 63 6.97 7.93 -14.86
CA VAL A 63 7.96 8.44 -15.82
C VAL A 63 8.18 9.93 -15.59
N ALA A 64 9.36 10.44 -15.96
CA ALA A 64 9.70 11.84 -15.74
C ALA A 64 8.63 12.78 -16.35
N GLY A 65 8.08 13.66 -15.52
CA GLY A 65 7.07 14.64 -15.93
C GLY A 65 5.64 14.11 -16.06
N ASP A 66 5.33 12.87 -15.67
CA ASP A 66 3.97 12.30 -15.82
C ASP A 66 2.90 12.94 -14.93
N MET A 67 3.33 13.71 -13.93
CA MET A 67 2.48 14.54 -13.07
C MET A 67 2.38 16.01 -13.53
N ASN A 68 3.05 16.41 -14.62
CA ASN A 68 3.01 17.79 -15.10
C ASN A 68 1.57 18.17 -15.50
N GLY A 69 1.04 19.22 -14.87
CA GLY A 69 -0.33 19.68 -15.09
C GLY A 69 -1.41 18.74 -14.54
N LYS A 70 -1.05 17.77 -13.70
CA LYS A 70 -2.00 16.88 -13.02
C LYS A 70 -2.32 17.40 -11.63
N ALA A 71 -3.57 17.25 -11.22
CA ALA A 71 -4.07 17.61 -9.90
C ALA A 71 -3.96 16.45 -8.88
N GLY A 72 -3.15 15.44 -9.19
CA GLY A 72 -2.98 14.26 -8.35
C GLY A 72 -2.98 12.96 -9.15
N TRP A 73 -3.19 11.85 -8.45
CA TRP A 73 -3.21 10.51 -9.01
C TRP A 73 -4.37 9.68 -8.42
N TYR A 74 -4.75 8.63 -9.13
CA TYR A 74 -5.62 7.59 -8.61
C TYR A 74 -5.16 6.21 -9.03
N LEU A 75 -5.46 5.21 -8.22
CA LEU A 75 -5.30 3.79 -8.52
C LEU A 75 -6.67 3.13 -8.35
N ASP A 76 -7.17 2.47 -9.38
CA ASP A 76 -8.33 1.59 -9.25
C ASP A 76 -7.88 0.22 -8.76
N PHE A 77 -8.56 -0.31 -7.75
CA PHE A 77 -8.25 -1.62 -7.19
C PHE A 77 -8.86 -2.73 -8.05
N THR A 78 -8.07 -3.19 -9.00
CA THR A 78 -8.32 -4.37 -9.82
C THR A 78 -7.15 -5.34 -9.69
N SER A 79 -7.36 -6.60 -10.08
CA SER A 79 -6.23 -7.50 -10.34
C SER A 79 -5.36 -6.98 -11.48
N ALA A 80 -4.17 -7.57 -11.68
CA ALA A 80 -3.33 -7.24 -12.84
C ALA A 80 -4.01 -7.59 -14.19
N ALA A 81 -4.98 -8.50 -14.16
CA ALA A 81 -5.82 -8.83 -15.32
C ALA A 81 -7.01 -7.87 -15.51
N GLY A 82 -7.14 -6.83 -14.68
CA GLY A 82 -8.23 -5.86 -14.74
C GLY A 82 -9.55 -6.34 -14.13
N ALA A 83 -9.55 -7.43 -13.38
CA ALA A 83 -10.76 -7.96 -12.76
C ALA A 83 -11.11 -7.19 -11.47
N ALA A 84 -12.38 -6.88 -11.29
CA ALA A 84 -12.90 -6.27 -10.08
C ALA A 84 -12.99 -7.32 -8.96
N GLN A 85 -12.33 -7.07 -7.83
CA GLN A 85 -12.25 -8.01 -6.70
C GLN A 85 -12.94 -7.49 -5.43
N GLY A 86 -13.54 -6.30 -5.48
CA GLY A 86 -14.14 -5.67 -4.30
C GLY A 86 -13.12 -5.19 -3.27
N GLU A 87 -11.86 -5.07 -3.65
CA GLU A 87 -10.83 -4.47 -2.81
C GLU A 87 -11.20 -3.04 -2.45
N ARG A 88 -10.99 -2.68 -1.18
CA ARG A 88 -11.33 -1.38 -0.60
C ARG A 88 -10.36 -0.96 0.47
N MET A 89 -10.30 0.34 0.72
CA MET A 89 -9.37 0.95 1.67
C MET A 89 -10.14 1.85 2.61
N LEU A 90 -10.32 1.39 3.85
CA LEU A 90 -11.14 2.04 4.87
C LEU A 90 -10.31 2.74 5.95
N GLY A 91 -9.06 2.33 6.06
CA GLY A 91 -8.17 2.75 7.13
C GLY A 91 -7.33 3.98 6.78
N GLU A 92 -6.46 4.32 7.72
CA GLU A 92 -5.64 5.51 7.68
C GLU A 92 -4.57 5.47 6.60
N GLN A 93 -4.33 6.65 6.02
CA GLN A 93 -3.25 6.91 5.08
C GLN A 93 -2.05 7.46 5.84
N LYS A 94 -1.00 6.67 6.02
CA LYS A 94 0.15 7.06 6.86
C LYS A 94 1.33 7.47 5.99
N PHE A 95 1.79 8.68 6.21
CA PHE A 95 2.95 9.23 5.53
C PHE A 95 4.22 8.93 6.34
N LEU A 96 5.16 8.20 5.73
CA LEU A 96 6.42 7.78 6.33
C LEU A 96 7.58 8.34 5.49
N GLY A 97 8.05 9.54 5.82
CA GLY A 97 9.20 10.19 5.17
C GLY A 97 8.93 10.54 3.70
N THR A 98 9.11 9.58 2.80
CA THR A 98 8.86 9.70 1.35
C THR A 98 7.93 8.61 0.82
N VAL A 99 7.30 7.82 1.69
CA VAL A 99 6.45 6.68 1.33
C VAL A 99 5.08 6.88 1.97
N LEU A 100 4.02 6.67 1.19
CA LEU A 100 2.66 6.59 1.71
C LEU A 100 2.29 5.13 1.88
N ILE A 101 1.87 4.75 3.08
CA ILE A 101 1.46 3.39 3.41
C ILE A 101 -0.01 3.36 3.81
N ALA A 102 -0.70 2.30 3.39
CA ALA A 102 -2.09 2.07 3.75
C ALA A 102 -2.44 0.59 3.58
N SER A 103 -3.41 0.12 4.38
CA SER A 103 -3.92 -1.25 4.27
C SER A 103 -5.20 -1.27 3.46
N SER A 104 -5.36 -2.28 2.61
CA SER A 104 -6.59 -2.55 1.88
C SER A 104 -7.10 -3.95 2.21
N MET A 105 -8.40 -4.13 2.09
CA MET A 105 -9.09 -5.39 2.35
C MET A 105 -9.85 -5.83 1.10
N VAL A 106 -9.86 -7.13 0.85
CA VAL A 106 -10.58 -7.81 -0.24
C VAL A 106 -11.56 -8.78 0.41
N PRO A 107 -12.79 -8.33 0.73
CA PRO A 107 -13.77 -9.19 1.36
C PRO A 107 -14.10 -10.42 0.51
N SER A 108 -14.38 -11.54 1.18
CA SER A 108 -14.78 -12.77 0.52
C SER A 108 -15.90 -13.45 1.29
N SER A 109 -16.89 -13.97 0.55
CA SER A 109 -17.92 -14.88 1.08
C SER A 109 -17.45 -16.33 1.13
N ASN A 110 -16.25 -16.63 0.63
CA ASN A 110 -15.70 -17.97 0.62
C ASN A 110 -15.37 -18.44 2.05
N VAL A 111 -15.99 -19.54 2.47
CA VAL A 111 -15.79 -20.15 3.80
C VAL A 111 -14.34 -20.60 4.06
N CYS A 112 -13.55 -20.85 3.01
CA CYS A 112 -12.15 -21.23 3.12
C CYS A 112 -11.21 -20.04 3.40
N VAL A 113 -11.69 -18.81 3.17
CA VAL A 113 -10.95 -17.58 3.47
C VAL A 113 -11.86 -16.70 4.34
N PRO A 114 -12.07 -17.04 5.63
CA PRO A 114 -13.03 -16.36 6.48
C PRO A 114 -12.77 -14.85 6.53
N GLY A 115 -13.71 -14.05 6.04
CA GLY A 115 -13.62 -12.59 5.96
C GLY A 115 -12.97 -12.07 4.68
N GLY A 116 -12.08 -12.83 4.04
CA GLY A 116 -11.35 -12.44 2.83
C GLY A 116 -9.86 -12.23 3.07
N ASP A 117 -9.21 -11.49 2.19
CA ASP A 117 -7.76 -11.22 2.23
C ASP A 117 -7.49 -9.70 2.23
N GLY A 118 -6.26 -9.28 2.01
CA GLY A 118 -5.92 -7.88 1.84
C GLY A 118 -4.46 -7.65 1.53
N PHE A 119 -4.07 -6.39 1.54
CA PHE A 119 -2.71 -5.98 1.21
C PHE A 119 -2.22 -4.89 2.14
N LEU A 120 -0.94 -4.95 2.46
CA LEU A 120 -0.18 -3.81 2.95
C LEU A 120 0.41 -3.11 1.73
N ASN A 121 0.04 -1.85 1.52
CA ASN A 121 0.42 -1.08 0.34
C ASN A 121 1.42 0.01 0.70
N ALA A 122 2.32 0.30 -0.23
CA ALA A 122 3.32 1.36 -0.16
C ALA A 122 3.51 1.98 -1.55
N VAL A 123 3.39 3.30 -1.63
CA VAL A 123 3.57 4.08 -2.86
C VAL A 123 4.36 5.34 -2.59
N ASP A 124 4.90 5.93 -3.66
CA ASP A 124 5.31 7.33 -3.63
C ASP A 124 4.05 8.22 -3.47
N PRO A 125 3.98 9.07 -2.43
CA PRO A 125 2.80 9.88 -2.14
C PRO A 125 2.45 10.87 -3.25
N PHE A 126 3.43 11.34 -4.01
CA PHE A 126 3.23 12.42 -4.97
C PHE A 126 2.86 11.91 -6.36
N THR A 127 3.23 10.67 -6.68
CA THR A 127 2.99 10.06 -7.99
C THR A 127 2.03 8.88 -7.95
N GLY A 128 1.85 8.20 -6.81
CA GLY A 128 1.09 6.96 -6.68
C GLY A 128 1.77 5.73 -7.27
N ALA A 129 3.00 5.88 -7.78
CA ALA A 129 3.80 4.79 -8.33
C ALA A 129 4.49 3.99 -7.21
N PRO A 130 5.12 2.85 -7.52
CA PRO A 130 5.99 2.18 -6.56
C PRO A 130 7.06 3.13 -5.99
N PRO A 131 7.42 3.03 -4.70
CA PRO A 131 8.46 3.86 -4.11
C PRO A 131 9.78 3.74 -4.90
N VAL A 132 10.52 4.84 -5.04
CA VAL A 132 11.79 4.87 -5.81
C VAL A 132 12.82 3.92 -5.20
N ASN A 133 12.97 3.98 -3.87
CA ASN A 133 13.77 3.02 -3.12
C ASN A 133 12.92 1.77 -2.83
N LEU A 134 13.55 0.61 -2.90
CA LEU A 134 12.91 -0.64 -2.51
C LEU A 134 12.44 -0.56 -1.06
N PHE A 135 11.15 -0.80 -0.88
CA PHE A 135 10.48 -0.60 0.41
C PHE A 135 10.21 -1.91 1.15
N PHE A 136 9.76 -2.95 0.45
CA PHE A 136 9.53 -4.27 1.04
C PHE A 136 10.75 -5.16 0.84
N ASP A 137 11.15 -5.87 1.90
CA ASP A 137 12.15 -6.94 1.86
C ASP A 137 11.41 -8.29 1.67
N LEU A 138 11.49 -8.86 0.47
CA LEU A 138 10.71 -10.03 0.07
C LEU A 138 11.37 -11.36 0.43
N ASN A 139 12.69 -11.35 0.62
CA ASN A 139 13.47 -12.55 0.95
C ASN A 139 13.88 -12.61 2.43
N ASN A 140 13.59 -11.55 3.21
CA ASN A 140 13.87 -11.39 4.62
C ASN A 140 15.38 -11.41 4.97
N ASP A 141 16.25 -10.92 4.08
CA ASP A 141 17.69 -10.82 4.34
C ASP A 141 18.14 -9.44 4.84
N LEU A 142 17.23 -8.47 4.93
CA LEU A 142 17.47 -7.06 5.29
C LEU A 142 18.36 -6.29 4.28
N VAL A 143 18.55 -6.82 3.08
CA VAL A 143 19.35 -6.24 1.99
C VAL A 143 18.45 -5.92 0.81
N PHE A 144 18.07 -4.65 0.69
CA PHE A 144 17.17 -4.18 -0.36
C PHE A 144 17.83 -4.15 -1.74
N ASN A 145 17.58 -5.16 -2.57
CA ASN A 145 18.21 -5.34 -3.88
C ASN A 145 17.26 -5.93 -4.95
N ASP A 146 17.78 -6.35 -6.10
CA ASP A 146 16.97 -6.88 -7.20
C ASP A 146 16.17 -8.15 -6.84
N LEU A 147 16.54 -8.88 -5.77
CA LEU A 147 15.76 -9.99 -5.23
C LEU A 147 14.45 -9.55 -4.54
N ASP A 148 14.30 -8.26 -4.25
CA ASP A 148 13.07 -7.64 -3.72
C ASP A 148 12.19 -7.03 -4.81
N ARG A 149 12.54 -7.26 -6.08
CA ARG A 149 11.77 -6.86 -7.24
C ARG A 149 11.07 -8.04 -7.87
N ILE A 150 10.03 -7.75 -8.65
CA ILE A 150 9.24 -8.78 -9.33
C ILE A 150 9.13 -8.51 -10.84
N GLY A 151 8.88 -9.58 -11.60
CA GLY A 151 8.67 -9.52 -13.04
C GLY A 151 9.93 -9.45 -13.91
N ALA A 152 9.71 -9.46 -15.21
CA ALA A 152 10.72 -9.23 -16.24
C ALA A 152 10.14 -8.26 -17.29
N PRO A 153 10.55 -6.98 -17.33
CA PRO A 153 11.61 -6.35 -16.53
C PRO A 153 11.26 -6.24 -15.04
N LEU A 154 12.30 -6.18 -14.20
CA LEU A 154 12.16 -6.06 -12.74
C LEU A 154 11.45 -4.75 -12.35
N ARG A 155 10.49 -4.86 -11.43
CA ARG A 155 9.68 -3.74 -10.92
C ARG A 155 9.75 -3.69 -9.40
N ASN A 156 9.77 -2.48 -8.86
CA ASN A 156 9.61 -2.25 -7.42
C ASN A 156 8.20 -2.65 -6.98
N VAL A 157 8.11 -3.23 -5.78
CA VAL A 157 6.87 -3.76 -5.22
C VAL A 157 6.11 -2.64 -4.48
N SER A 158 4.80 -2.59 -4.70
CA SER A 158 3.87 -1.65 -4.07
C SER A 158 2.95 -2.32 -3.05
N SER A 159 2.77 -3.64 -3.11
CA SER A 159 1.90 -4.34 -2.17
C SER A 159 2.43 -5.71 -1.81
N VAL A 160 2.16 -6.12 -0.57
CA VAL A 160 2.36 -7.50 -0.10
C VAL A 160 1.11 -7.99 0.62
N ALA A 161 0.69 -9.22 0.35
CA ALA A 161 -0.40 -9.85 1.08
C ALA A 161 0.12 -10.35 2.45
N PRO A 162 -0.40 -9.84 3.58
CA PRO A 162 0.13 -10.18 4.90
C PRO A 162 -0.29 -11.57 5.40
N LYS A 163 -1.21 -12.25 4.69
CA LYS A 163 -1.76 -13.57 5.01
C LYS A 163 -2.40 -13.67 6.40
N ILE A 164 -3.13 -12.62 6.78
CA ILE A 164 -3.84 -12.50 8.06
C ILE A 164 -5.33 -12.24 7.85
N ASN A 165 -5.86 -12.70 6.72
CA ASN A 165 -7.18 -12.35 6.20
C ASN A 165 -7.31 -10.82 6.04
N LEU A 166 -8.45 -10.22 6.42
CA LEU A 166 -8.62 -8.76 6.36
C LEU A 166 -7.65 -8.06 7.31
N PRO A 167 -6.70 -7.25 6.82
CA PRO A 167 -5.70 -6.57 7.66
C PRO A 167 -6.27 -5.31 8.32
N SER A 168 -5.81 -5.03 9.53
CA SER A 168 -5.93 -3.72 10.19
C SER A 168 -4.95 -2.72 9.59
N ASP A 169 -5.08 -1.45 9.98
CA ASP A 169 -4.05 -0.47 9.67
C ASP A 169 -2.69 -0.87 10.22
N ALA A 170 -1.69 -0.79 9.36
CA ALA A 170 -0.32 -1.12 9.74
C ALA A 170 0.27 -0.04 10.66
N ILE A 171 1.17 -0.49 11.52
CA ILE A 171 1.98 0.33 12.41
C ILE A 171 3.45 0.05 12.07
N VAL A 172 4.28 1.09 12.04
CA VAL A 172 5.70 0.94 11.75
C VAL A 172 6.50 1.08 13.03
N ILE A 173 7.31 0.06 13.35
CA ILE A 173 8.22 0.05 14.51
C ILE A 173 9.60 -0.37 14.00
N GLY A 174 10.57 0.55 14.08
CA GLY A 174 11.89 0.32 13.50
C GLY A 174 11.78 0.08 11.99
N ASN A 175 12.36 -1.02 11.52
CA ASN A 175 12.32 -1.47 10.13
C ASN A 175 11.24 -2.54 9.89
N ARG A 176 10.18 -2.55 10.70
CA ARG A 176 9.08 -3.52 10.58
C ARG A 176 7.75 -2.82 10.43
N MET A 177 6.98 -3.25 9.44
CA MET A 177 5.56 -2.91 9.27
C MET A 177 4.73 -4.05 9.86
N ILE A 178 3.92 -3.74 10.85
CA ILE A 178 3.16 -4.72 11.62
C ILE A 178 1.67 -4.45 11.43
N ALA A 179 0.91 -5.48 11.10
CA ALA A 179 -0.55 -5.43 11.04
C ALA A 179 -1.13 -6.68 11.71
N SER A 180 -2.31 -6.51 12.32
CA SER A 180 -3.14 -7.63 12.76
C SER A 180 -4.24 -7.88 11.75
N GLY A 181 -4.94 -9.00 11.83
CA GLY A 181 -6.04 -9.25 10.92
C GLY A 181 -7.11 -10.15 11.51
N THR A 182 -8.18 -10.33 10.74
CA THR A 182 -9.37 -11.09 11.16
C THR A 182 -9.12 -12.60 11.34
N SER A 183 -7.97 -13.11 10.92
CA SER A 183 -7.54 -14.47 11.28
C SER A 183 -7.14 -14.62 12.76
N GLY A 184 -7.04 -13.51 13.51
CA GLY A 184 -6.45 -13.47 14.86
C GLY A 184 -4.91 -13.47 14.85
N GLY A 185 -4.29 -13.55 13.67
CA GLY A 185 -2.85 -13.49 13.49
C GLY A 185 -2.30 -12.06 13.39
N MET A 186 -0.98 -11.98 13.49
CA MET A 186 -0.21 -10.76 13.21
C MET A 186 0.80 -11.06 12.09
N SER A 187 0.93 -10.10 11.18
CA SER A 187 1.97 -10.10 10.16
C SER A 187 3.01 -9.05 10.50
N SER A 188 4.27 -9.37 10.20
CA SER A 188 5.38 -8.46 10.44
C SER A 188 6.32 -8.50 9.24
N GLN A 189 6.19 -7.48 8.40
CA GLN A 189 6.92 -7.33 7.15
C GLN A 189 8.18 -6.49 7.37
N SER A 190 9.34 -6.99 6.96
CA SER A 190 10.58 -6.21 6.93
C SER A 190 10.46 -5.12 5.86
N ILE A 191 10.81 -3.89 6.23
CA ILE A 191 10.72 -2.72 5.36
C ILE A 191 11.97 -1.83 5.43
N ASN A 192 12.26 -1.13 4.34
CA ASN A 192 13.25 -0.07 4.31
C ASN A 192 12.62 1.22 4.84
N ASN A 193 12.66 1.43 6.15
CA ASN A 193 12.06 2.61 6.74
C ASN A 193 12.87 3.87 6.35
N PRO A 194 12.28 4.82 5.57
CA PRO A 194 12.99 6.02 5.15
C PRO A 194 13.21 7.02 6.29
N ILE A 195 12.52 6.84 7.44
CA ILE A 195 12.74 7.63 8.64
C ILE A 195 13.81 6.94 9.49
N ARG A 196 14.83 7.70 9.91
CA ARG A 196 15.83 7.21 10.88
C ARG A 196 15.12 6.73 12.14
N SER A 197 15.19 5.43 12.39
CA SER A 197 14.68 4.80 13.62
C SER A 197 15.86 4.43 14.53
N GLY A 198 15.68 4.55 15.85
CA GLY A 198 16.71 4.24 16.86
C GLY A 198 16.87 5.33 17.93
N ARG A 199 17.74 5.08 18.92
CA ARG A 199 18.05 6.02 20.01
C ARG A 199 18.94 7.14 19.47
N ILE A 200 18.37 8.31 19.25
CA ILE A 200 19.04 9.46 18.61
C ILE A 200 19.90 10.28 19.59
N SER A 201 19.74 10.08 20.90
CA SER A 201 20.71 10.46 21.94
C SER A 201 20.36 9.79 23.28
N TRP A 202 21.33 9.67 24.19
CA TRP A 202 21.07 9.52 25.62
C TRP A 202 21.80 10.61 26.40
N ARG A 203 21.17 11.11 27.46
CA ARG A 203 21.84 11.88 28.51
C ARG A 203 21.68 11.10 29.80
N GLU A 204 22.79 10.77 30.41
CA GLU A 204 22.81 10.26 31.78
C GLU A 204 22.59 11.44 32.74
N VAL A 205 21.63 11.30 33.66
CA VAL A 205 21.46 12.24 34.76
C VAL A 205 22.33 11.75 35.90
N VAL A 206 23.52 12.32 36.02
CA VAL A 206 24.38 12.09 37.18
C VAL A 206 23.83 12.94 38.32
N GLY A 207 23.34 12.30 39.38
CA GLY A 207 22.93 12.97 40.62
C GLY A 207 24.13 13.63 41.29
N ARG A 208 23.93 14.82 41.87
CA ARG A 208 24.94 15.53 42.67
C ARG A 208 25.16 14.84 44.01
#